data_AF-X1I5Y0-F1
#
_entry.id   AF-X1I5Y0-F1
#
_cell.length_a   1.000
_cell.length_b   1.000
_cell.length_c   1.000
_cell.angle_alpha   90.00
_cell.angle_beta   90.00
_cell.angle_gamma   90.00
#
_symmetry.space_group_name_H-M   'P 1'
#
loop_
_entity.id
_entity.type
_entity.pdbx_description
1 polymer ?
#
loop_
_entity_poly.entity_id
_entity_poly.type
_entity_poly.pdbx_seq_one_letter_code
_entity_poly.pdbx_strand_id
1 'polypeptide(L)'
;MFDLNLHLANDLDATKGETIWHGQATARDVDLFPDFLDSMEINQAEGSATFDSKETIIEKVTALYKNSPFTLKGILTYIDDFNYDLSVKSEDFKLSDLENGLKEHMSLSQEFQAEGKSNLSFEVSGSEKIFQVQGELLAEQGKVQGYDFSHLRTEFNYDQECFYFKNMKAEVGGGVVEGAGKIMLKDELSEYDVLFNLAQFDVESDFLKSFHLDYLKKGLLSGKFEIRGIIAQ
;
A
#
# COMPACT_ATOMS: atom_id res chain seq x y z
N MET A 1 20.77 -16.09 -11.16
CA MET A 1 21.88 -16.71 -10.38
C MET A 1 21.61 -16.45 -8.91
N PHE A 2 21.69 -17.48 -8.08
CA PHE A 2 21.51 -17.40 -6.63
C PHE A 2 22.79 -17.91 -5.97
N ASP A 3 23.34 -17.13 -5.03
CA ASP A 3 24.53 -17.48 -4.26
C ASP A 3 24.25 -17.37 -2.76
N LEU A 4 24.64 -18.39 -2.00
CA LEU A 4 24.36 -18.54 -0.58
C LEU A 4 25.65 -18.92 0.15
N ASN A 5 26.07 -18.05 1.05
CA ASN A 5 27.17 -18.30 1.97
C ASN A 5 26.61 -18.52 3.37
N LEU A 6 26.78 -19.74 3.91
CA LEU A 6 26.31 -20.13 5.24
C LEU A 6 27.50 -20.56 6.10
N HIS A 7 27.60 -19.96 7.29
CA HIS A 7 28.54 -20.34 8.33
C HIS A 7 27.78 -20.86 9.54
N LEU A 8 28.23 -22.01 10.06
CA LEU A 8 27.67 -22.66 11.24
C LEU A 8 28.76 -22.76 12.30
N ALA A 9 28.47 -22.25 13.50
CA ALA A 9 29.33 -22.36 14.66
C ALA A 9 28.50 -22.83 15.87
N ASN A 10 29.15 -23.53 16.80
CA ASN A 10 28.53 -23.80 18.11
C ASN A 10 28.99 -22.73 19.10
N ASP A 11 28.05 -22.21 19.88
CA ASP A 11 28.40 -21.38 21.03
C ASP A 11 29.14 -22.25 22.07
N LEU A 12 30.40 -21.91 22.32
CA LEU A 12 31.26 -22.64 23.26
C LEU A 12 31.09 -22.15 24.71
N ASP A 13 30.44 -21.00 24.92
CA ASP A 13 30.26 -20.38 26.24
C ASP A 13 28.85 -20.60 26.82
N ALA A 14 27.90 -21.08 26.01
CA ALA A 14 26.55 -21.41 26.47
C ALA A 14 26.47 -22.80 27.14
N THR A 15 25.82 -22.88 28.31
CA THR A 15 25.59 -24.15 29.05
C THR A 15 24.67 -25.14 28.33
N LYS A 16 24.03 -24.71 27.25
CA LYS A 16 23.35 -25.53 26.24
C LYS A 16 23.98 -25.16 24.89
N GLY A 17 24.35 -26.16 24.08
CA GLY A 17 24.90 -25.93 22.75
C GLY A 17 23.85 -25.27 21.85
N GLU A 18 23.88 -23.94 21.76
CA GLU A 18 23.11 -23.18 20.78
C GLU A 18 23.95 -23.09 19.50
N THR A 19 23.35 -23.51 18.39
CA THR A 19 23.99 -23.37 17.07
C THR A 19 23.80 -21.93 16.60
N ILE A 20 24.90 -21.19 16.52
CA ILE A 20 24.95 -19.87 15.93
C ILE A 20 25.18 -20.06 14.44
N TRP A 21 24.25 -19.58 13.63
CA TRP A 21 24.40 -19.53 12.18
C TRP A 21 24.43 -18.08 11.74
N HIS A 22 25.24 -17.79 10.73
CA HIS A 22 25.23 -16.50 10.04
C HIS A 22 25.54 -16.72 8.57
N GLY A 23 25.07 -15.82 7.72
CA GLY A 23 25.27 -15.97 6.30
C GLY A 23 24.82 -14.77 5.50
N GLN A 24 25.03 -14.90 4.20
CA GLN A 24 24.63 -13.92 3.21
C GLN A 24 24.01 -14.66 2.03
N ALA A 25 22.84 -14.20 1.60
CA ALA A 25 22.23 -14.60 0.35
C ALA A 25 22.33 -13.44 -0.65
N THR A 26 22.63 -13.75 -1.90
CA THR A 26 22.53 -12.81 -3.01
C THR A 26 21.74 -13.47 -4.14
N ALA A 27 20.85 -12.69 -4.74
CA ALA A 27 20.06 -13.10 -5.89
C ALA A 27 20.30 -12.10 -7.02
N ARG A 28 20.33 -12.61 -8.25
CA ARG A 28 20.39 -11.80 -9.46
C ARG A 28 19.54 -12.45 -10.53
N ASP A 29 18.51 -11.76 -10.98
CA ASP A 29 17.59 -12.23 -12.01
C ASP A 29 16.99 -13.60 -11.64
N VAL A 30 16.29 -13.62 -10.50
CA VAL A 30 15.61 -14.80 -9.95
C VAL A 30 14.12 -14.53 -9.86
N ASP A 31 13.32 -15.44 -10.42
CA ASP A 31 11.86 -15.41 -10.23
C ASP A 31 11.51 -16.15 -8.93
N LEU A 32 10.71 -15.50 -8.09
CA LEU A 32 10.32 -15.97 -6.77
C LEU A 32 8.81 -16.19 -6.73
N PHE A 33 8.41 -17.33 -6.17
CA PHE A 33 7.02 -17.74 -5.98
C PHE A 33 6.83 -18.14 -4.51
N PRO A 34 6.87 -17.18 -3.56
CA PRO A 34 6.70 -17.47 -2.15
C PRO A 34 5.30 -18.03 -1.83
N ASP A 35 5.25 -19.28 -1.37
CA ASP A 35 4.00 -19.93 -0.94
C ASP A 35 3.28 -19.15 0.17
N PHE A 36 4.04 -18.48 1.05
CA PHE A 36 3.52 -17.71 2.18
C PHE A 36 2.95 -16.33 1.80
N LEU A 37 3.13 -15.88 0.55
CA LEU A 37 2.49 -14.68 -0.01
C LEU A 37 1.45 -15.09 -1.06
N ASP A 38 0.67 -16.13 -0.77
CA ASP A 38 -0.36 -16.65 -1.67
C ASP A 38 0.14 -16.89 -3.10
N SER A 39 1.38 -17.39 -3.21
CA SER A 39 2.05 -17.64 -4.51
C SER A 39 2.22 -16.40 -5.38
N MET A 40 2.35 -15.21 -4.78
CA MET A 40 2.65 -13.95 -5.46
C MET A 40 3.87 -14.11 -6.38
N GLU A 41 3.70 -13.79 -7.66
CA GLU A 41 4.78 -13.86 -8.65
C GLU A 41 5.66 -12.61 -8.57
N ILE A 42 6.91 -12.79 -8.15
CA ILE A 42 7.92 -11.73 -8.06
C ILE A 42 9.03 -12.07 -9.06
N ASN A 43 9.12 -11.30 -10.14
CA ASN A 43 10.02 -11.59 -11.24
C ASN A 43 11.31 -10.77 -11.16
N GLN A 44 12.39 -11.29 -11.72
CA GLN A 44 13.67 -10.60 -11.87
C GLN A 44 14.23 -10.03 -10.55
N ALA A 45 14.09 -10.77 -9.45
CA ALA A 45 14.60 -10.33 -8.17
C ALA A 45 16.14 -10.24 -8.18
N GLU A 46 16.65 -9.08 -7.78
CA GLU A 46 18.06 -8.80 -7.60
C GLU A 46 18.28 -8.12 -6.25
N GLY A 47 19.24 -8.61 -5.46
CA GLY A 47 19.51 -8.05 -4.14
C GLY A 47 20.32 -8.94 -3.24
N SER A 48 20.46 -8.50 -2.00
CA SER A 48 21.23 -9.18 -0.95
C SER A 48 20.52 -9.09 0.39
N ALA A 49 20.69 -10.15 1.17
CA ALA A 49 20.30 -10.17 2.57
C ALA A 49 21.40 -10.85 3.39
N THR A 50 21.67 -10.32 4.57
CA THR A 50 22.47 -10.99 5.60
C THR A 50 21.54 -11.55 6.65
N PHE A 51 21.89 -12.70 7.21
CA PHE A 51 21.06 -13.34 8.22
C PHE A 51 21.92 -13.98 9.29
N ASP A 52 21.34 -14.13 10.47
CA ASP A 52 21.89 -14.93 11.56
C ASP A 52 20.79 -15.65 12.35
N SER A 53 21.16 -16.28 13.47
CA SER A 53 20.20 -17.00 14.32
C SER A 53 19.08 -16.16 14.92
N LYS A 54 19.10 -14.84 14.74
CA LYS A 54 18.21 -13.88 15.36
C LYS A 54 17.41 -13.09 14.34
N GLU A 55 18.03 -12.72 13.23
CA GLU A 55 17.43 -11.80 12.28
C GLU A 55 17.90 -12.00 10.83
N THR A 56 17.20 -11.35 9.91
CA THR A 56 17.61 -11.16 8.53
C THR A 56 17.49 -9.69 8.17
N ILE A 57 18.57 -9.12 7.67
CA ILE A 57 18.66 -7.75 7.20
C ILE A 57 18.66 -7.79 5.67
N ILE A 58 17.63 -7.23 5.07
CA ILE A 58 17.49 -7.03 3.63
C ILE A 58 18.08 -5.66 3.28
N GLU A 59 19.30 -5.65 2.73
CA GLU A 59 20.00 -4.40 2.40
C GLU A 59 19.26 -3.61 1.30
N LYS A 60 18.91 -4.33 0.23
CA LYS A 60 18.10 -3.88 -0.90
C LYS A 60 17.76 -5.07 -1.77
N VAL A 61 16.47 -5.22 -2.08
CA VAL A 61 15.97 -6.08 -3.15
C VAL A 61 15.25 -5.20 -4.16
N THR A 62 15.52 -5.39 -5.44
CA THR A 62 14.74 -4.83 -6.56
C THR A 62 14.12 -5.98 -7.33
N ALA A 63 12.84 -5.86 -7.67
CA ALA A 63 12.13 -6.88 -8.42
C ALA A 63 10.92 -6.29 -9.17
N LEU A 64 10.22 -7.11 -9.94
CA LEU A 64 8.99 -6.76 -10.64
C LEU A 64 7.81 -7.52 -10.04
N TYR A 65 6.74 -6.81 -9.70
CA TYR A 65 5.43 -7.40 -9.40
C TYR A 65 4.41 -6.91 -10.43
N LYS A 66 3.76 -7.81 -11.16
CA LYS A 66 2.82 -7.46 -12.27
C LYS A 66 3.42 -6.47 -13.30
N ASN A 67 4.73 -6.61 -13.54
CA ASN A 67 5.57 -5.73 -14.37
C ASN A 67 5.81 -4.31 -13.82
N SER A 68 5.45 -4.07 -12.55
CA SER A 68 5.73 -2.82 -11.84
C SER A 68 6.99 -3.00 -10.98
N PRO A 69 8.06 -2.22 -11.20
CA PRO A 69 9.28 -2.32 -10.41
C PRO A 69 9.04 -1.87 -8.98
N PHE A 70 9.63 -2.59 -8.03
CA PHE A 70 9.67 -2.18 -6.63
C PHE A 70 11.05 -2.40 -6.02
N THR A 71 11.33 -1.67 -4.95
CA THR A 71 12.47 -1.85 -4.05
C THR A 71 11.95 -2.22 -2.67
N LEU A 72 12.56 -3.23 -2.06
CA LEU A 72 12.31 -3.68 -0.68
C LEU A 72 13.60 -3.54 0.15
N LYS A 73 13.46 -3.09 1.39
CA LYS A 73 14.50 -3.10 2.43
C LYS A 73 13.87 -3.42 3.77
N GLY A 74 14.66 -3.88 4.73
CA GLY A 74 14.17 -4.00 6.10
C GLY A 74 14.81 -5.11 6.90
N ILE A 75 14.20 -5.40 8.03
CA ILE A 75 14.68 -6.38 9.01
C ILE A 75 13.54 -7.34 9.34
N LEU A 76 13.86 -8.63 9.37
CA LEU A 76 13.01 -9.69 9.90
C LEU A 76 13.67 -10.24 11.16
N THR A 77 12.96 -10.28 12.28
CA THR A 77 13.48 -10.79 13.55
C THR A 77 12.71 -12.04 13.96
N TYR A 78 13.42 -13.05 14.44
CA TYR A 78 12.89 -14.39 14.73
C TYR A 78 13.03 -14.79 16.20
N ILE A 79 13.64 -13.94 17.04
CA ILE A 79 13.79 -14.22 18.48
C ILE A 79 12.43 -14.02 19.16
N ASP A 80 12.01 -15.03 19.92
CA ASP A 80 10.73 -15.12 20.64
C ASP A 80 9.51 -15.16 19.70
N ASP A 81 9.24 -14.06 19.00
CA ASP A 81 8.13 -13.91 18.05
C ASP A 81 8.64 -13.36 16.71
N PHE A 82 8.05 -13.83 15.60
CA PHE A 82 8.34 -13.32 14.27
C PHE A 82 7.87 -11.87 14.13
N ASN A 83 8.81 -10.97 13.88
CA ASN A 83 8.56 -9.55 13.67
C ASN A 83 9.24 -9.07 12.38
N TYR A 84 8.71 -8.01 11.81
CA TYR A 84 9.24 -7.40 10.60
C TYR A 84 9.16 -5.88 10.69
N ASP A 85 10.11 -5.23 10.04
CA ASP A 85 10.14 -3.80 9.75
C ASP A 85 10.65 -3.67 8.32
N LEU A 86 9.74 -3.47 7.37
CA LEU A 86 10.03 -3.47 5.94
C LEU A 86 9.58 -2.17 5.31
N SER A 87 10.38 -1.66 4.37
CA SER A 87 10.07 -0.50 3.54
C SER A 87 10.02 -0.92 2.07
N VAL A 88 8.92 -0.58 1.40
CA VAL A 88 8.66 -0.87 -0.01
C VAL A 88 8.46 0.43 -0.77
N LYS A 89 9.05 0.54 -1.97
CA LYS A 89 8.85 1.66 -2.89
C LYS A 89 8.66 1.17 -4.31
N SER A 90 7.69 1.71 -5.02
CA SER A 90 7.45 1.48 -6.45
C SER A 90 7.22 2.81 -7.15
N GLU A 91 7.92 3.08 -8.24
CA GLU A 91 7.82 4.33 -9.02
C GLU A 91 6.89 4.22 -10.24
N ASP A 92 6.35 3.02 -10.48
CA ASP A 92 5.46 2.78 -11.63
C ASP A 92 4.35 1.80 -11.24
N PHE A 93 3.80 2.01 -10.03
CA PHE A 93 2.70 1.22 -9.52
C PHE A 93 1.42 1.55 -10.28
N LYS A 94 0.77 0.52 -10.82
CA LYS A 94 -0.49 0.67 -11.55
C LYS A 94 -1.64 0.78 -10.56
N LEU A 95 -2.43 1.84 -10.68
CA LEU A 95 -3.58 2.05 -9.79
C LEU A 95 -4.63 0.94 -9.87
N SER A 96 -4.72 0.25 -11.02
CA SER A 96 -5.59 -0.91 -11.20
C SER A 96 -5.22 -2.08 -10.29
N ASP A 97 -3.97 -2.16 -9.82
CA ASP A 97 -3.54 -3.22 -8.92
C ASP A 97 -4.05 -3.03 -7.49
N LEU A 98 -4.52 -1.82 -7.12
CA LEU A 98 -5.16 -1.55 -5.82
C LEU A 98 -6.42 -2.39 -5.62
N GLU A 99 -7.19 -2.64 -6.69
CA GLU A 99 -8.43 -3.38 -6.60
C GLU A 99 -8.21 -4.78 -6.01
N ASN A 100 -7.13 -5.46 -6.42
CA ASN A 100 -6.81 -6.80 -5.92
C ASN A 100 -6.49 -6.77 -4.42
N GLY A 101 -5.68 -5.81 -3.98
CA GLY A 101 -5.35 -5.67 -2.54
C GLY A 101 -6.56 -5.25 -1.70
N LEU A 102 -7.46 -4.42 -2.24
CA LEU A 102 -8.67 -4.02 -1.53
C LEU A 102 -9.67 -5.18 -1.42
N LYS A 103 -9.78 -6.04 -2.43
CA LYS A 103 -10.69 -7.21 -2.42
C LYS A 103 -10.36 -8.21 -1.31
N GLU A 104 -9.10 -8.33 -0.91
CA GLU A 104 -8.67 -9.21 0.19
C GLU A 104 -9.21 -8.74 1.55
N HIS A 105 -9.45 -7.45 1.71
CA HIS A 105 -9.84 -6.84 2.98
C HIS A 105 -11.27 -6.28 2.97
N MET A 106 -11.89 -6.13 1.80
CA MET A 106 -13.15 -5.41 1.64
C MET A 106 -14.04 -6.06 0.59
N SER A 107 -15.28 -6.35 0.97
CA SER A 107 -16.34 -6.73 0.02
C SER A 107 -16.80 -5.49 -0.75
N LEU A 108 -16.25 -5.29 -1.95
CA LEU A 108 -16.67 -4.22 -2.85
C LEU A 108 -17.87 -4.69 -3.70
N SER A 109 -19.05 -4.10 -3.52
CA SER A 109 -20.27 -4.40 -4.32
C SER A 109 -20.15 -4.03 -5.80
N GLN A 110 -19.20 -3.15 -6.14
CA GLN A 110 -18.89 -2.74 -7.50
C GLN A 110 -17.38 -2.85 -7.72
N GLU A 111 -16.98 -3.25 -8.92
CA GLU A 111 -15.56 -3.28 -9.28
C GLU A 111 -14.96 -1.88 -9.08
N PHE A 112 -13.92 -1.80 -8.24
CA PHE A 112 -13.20 -0.56 -8.03
C PHE A 112 -12.31 -0.30 -9.24
N GLN A 113 -12.72 0.65 -10.07
CA GLN A 113 -11.98 0.99 -11.29
C GLN A 113 -11.05 2.16 -11.01
N ALA A 114 -9.75 1.89 -11.05
CA ALA A 114 -8.72 2.90 -11.03
C ALA A 114 -7.69 2.64 -12.13
N GLU A 115 -7.36 3.68 -12.89
CA GLU A 115 -6.41 3.65 -13.98
C GLU A 115 -5.36 4.75 -13.78
N GLY A 116 -4.13 4.47 -14.20
CA GLY A 116 -3.01 5.40 -14.06
C GLY A 116 -1.79 4.74 -13.45
N LYS A 117 -0.71 5.51 -13.41
CA LYS A 117 0.57 5.13 -12.80
C LYS A 117 0.83 6.03 -11.61
N SER A 118 1.47 5.47 -10.60
CA SER A 118 1.73 6.16 -9.35
C SER A 118 3.05 5.75 -8.74
N ASN A 119 3.60 6.66 -7.93
CA ASN A 119 4.62 6.32 -6.97
C ASN A 119 3.93 5.87 -5.69
N LEU A 120 4.19 4.63 -5.27
CA LEU A 120 3.71 4.06 -4.03
C LEU A 120 4.90 3.82 -3.12
N SER A 121 4.81 4.27 -1.88
CA SER A 121 5.78 3.89 -0.84
C SER A 121 5.05 3.56 0.44
N PHE A 122 5.50 2.51 1.13
CA PHE A 122 4.95 2.15 2.43
C PHE A 122 5.98 1.43 3.28
N GLU A 123 5.77 1.54 4.59
CA GLU A 123 6.49 0.83 5.63
C GLU A 123 5.49 -0.09 6.34
N VAL A 124 5.91 -1.32 6.61
CA VAL A 124 5.11 -2.33 7.30
C VAL A 124 5.91 -2.84 8.49
N SER A 125 5.35 -2.72 9.67
CA SER A 125 6.05 -3.03 10.92
C SER A 125 5.14 -3.78 11.89
N GLY A 126 5.69 -4.78 12.59
CA GLY A 126 4.99 -5.52 13.64
C GLY A 126 5.21 -7.02 13.54
N SER A 127 4.26 -7.79 14.06
CA SER A 127 4.24 -9.25 14.03
C SER A 127 3.19 -9.76 13.05
N GLU A 128 3.18 -11.05 12.77
CA GLU A 128 2.13 -11.69 11.95
C GLU A 128 0.71 -11.40 12.48
N LYS A 129 0.54 -11.30 13.81
CA LYS A 129 -0.76 -11.08 14.45
C LYS A 129 -1.14 -9.62 14.57
N ILE A 130 -0.17 -8.74 14.79
CA ILE A 130 -0.38 -7.32 15.08
C ILE A 130 0.64 -6.53 14.29
N PHE A 131 0.19 -5.90 13.21
CA PHE A 131 1.03 -5.07 12.35
C PHE A 131 0.34 -3.79 11.93
N GLN A 132 1.16 -2.84 11.50
CA GLN A 132 0.72 -1.57 10.95
C GLN A 132 1.42 -1.31 9.62
N VAL A 133 0.74 -0.60 8.74
CA VAL A 133 1.28 -0.08 7.48
C VAL A 133 1.14 1.43 7.47
N GLN A 134 2.15 2.14 7.01
CA GLN A 134 2.12 3.59 6.79
C GLN A 134 2.71 3.89 5.43
N GLY A 135 2.08 4.75 4.63
CA GLY A 135 2.54 4.98 3.28
C GLY A 135 2.02 6.24 2.62
N GLU A 136 2.47 6.44 1.40
CA GLU A 136 2.13 7.55 0.53
C GLU A 136 1.90 7.03 -0.89
N LEU A 137 0.89 7.58 -1.55
CA LEU A 137 0.60 7.37 -2.96
C LEU A 137 0.56 8.72 -3.67
N LEU A 138 1.30 8.82 -4.78
CA LEU A 138 1.40 10.00 -5.63
C LEU A 138 1.10 9.60 -7.08
N ALA A 139 0.13 10.22 -7.72
CA ALA A 139 -0.18 9.98 -9.12
C ALA A 139 -0.38 11.31 -9.85
N GLU A 140 0.42 11.54 -10.90
CA GLU A 140 0.32 12.78 -11.69
C GLU A 140 -1.00 12.87 -12.45
N GLN A 141 -1.47 11.75 -12.97
CA GLN A 141 -2.72 11.64 -13.72
C GLN A 141 -3.30 10.24 -13.57
N GLY A 142 -4.62 10.16 -13.67
CA GLY A 142 -5.33 8.90 -13.73
C GLY A 142 -6.83 9.09 -13.81
N LYS A 143 -7.54 7.97 -13.64
CA LYS A 143 -8.99 7.93 -13.62
C LYS A 143 -9.44 7.04 -12.47
N VAL A 144 -10.40 7.50 -11.67
CA VAL A 144 -11.07 6.68 -10.66
C VAL A 144 -12.57 6.74 -10.88
N GLN A 145 -13.21 5.58 -11.01
CA GLN A 145 -14.66 5.45 -11.19
C GLN A 145 -15.22 6.37 -12.30
N GLY A 146 -14.50 6.45 -13.41
CA GLY A 146 -14.89 7.26 -14.57
C GLY A 146 -14.50 8.75 -14.49
N TYR A 147 -14.01 9.25 -13.36
CA TYR A 147 -13.54 10.64 -13.21
C TYR A 147 -12.04 10.74 -13.41
N ASP A 148 -11.64 11.58 -14.36
CA ASP A 148 -10.23 11.92 -14.58
C ASP A 148 -9.74 12.85 -13.44
N PHE A 149 -8.53 12.60 -12.97
CA PHE A 149 -7.87 13.42 -11.96
C PHE A 149 -6.43 13.76 -12.37
N SER A 150 -5.89 14.83 -11.78
CA SER A 150 -4.47 15.17 -11.82
C SER A 150 -3.91 15.45 -10.43
N HIS A 151 -2.60 15.28 -10.28
CA HIS A 151 -1.82 15.60 -9.08
C HIS A 151 -2.41 14.98 -7.79
N LEU A 152 -2.83 13.71 -7.85
CA LEU A 152 -3.31 12.97 -6.69
C LEU A 152 -2.16 12.72 -5.72
N ARG A 153 -2.37 13.08 -4.46
CA ARG A 153 -1.50 12.77 -3.34
C ARG A 153 -2.35 12.30 -2.17
N THR A 154 -1.93 11.25 -1.50
CA THR A 154 -2.52 10.82 -0.22
C THR A 154 -1.48 10.12 0.62
N GLU A 155 -1.55 10.35 1.93
CA GLU A 155 -0.90 9.52 2.93
C GLU A 155 -1.94 8.51 3.44
N PHE A 156 -1.50 7.30 3.79
CA PHE A 156 -2.40 6.29 4.34
C PHE A 156 -1.75 5.50 5.48
N ASN A 157 -2.57 5.06 6.42
CA ASN A 157 -2.18 4.13 7.47
C ASN A 157 -3.17 2.96 7.51
N TYR A 158 -2.71 1.78 7.92
CA TYR A 158 -3.52 0.61 8.18
C TYR A 158 -3.08 -0.05 9.48
N ASP A 159 -4.02 -0.41 10.35
CA ASP A 159 -3.77 -1.05 11.65
C ASP A 159 -4.62 -2.30 11.88
N GLN A 160 -4.92 -3.03 10.79
CA GLN A 160 -5.79 -4.22 10.76
C GLN A 160 -7.28 -3.93 10.89
N GLU A 161 -7.67 -2.97 11.73
CA GLU A 161 -9.07 -2.59 11.93
C GLU A 161 -9.49 -1.43 11.02
N CYS A 162 -8.58 -0.50 10.74
CA CYS A 162 -8.92 0.73 10.02
C CYS A 162 -7.89 1.08 8.95
N PHE A 163 -8.37 1.41 7.76
CA PHE A 163 -7.61 2.19 6.79
C PHE A 163 -7.86 3.68 7.04
N TYR A 164 -6.81 4.46 7.24
CA TYR A 164 -6.88 5.91 7.38
C TYR A 164 -6.25 6.57 6.17
N PHE A 165 -6.91 7.58 5.63
CA PHE A 165 -6.39 8.43 4.57
C PHE A 165 -6.21 9.84 5.11
N LYS A 166 -5.03 10.41 4.89
CA LYS A 166 -4.65 11.74 5.37
C LYS A 166 -4.10 12.55 4.21
N ASN A 167 -4.25 13.86 4.31
CA ASN A 167 -3.68 14.82 3.36
C ASN A 167 -4.04 14.48 1.90
N MET A 168 -5.24 13.93 1.67
CA MET A 168 -5.72 13.64 0.32
C MET A 168 -5.83 14.96 -0.42
N LYS A 169 -5.28 15.01 -1.64
CA LYS A 169 -5.39 16.14 -2.53
C LYS A 169 -5.39 15.66 -3.97
N ALA A 170 -6.31 16.16 -4.78
CA ALA A 170 -6.33 15.92 -6.22
C ALA A 170 -7.03 17.07 -6.94
N GLU A 171 -6.71 17.25 -8.21
CA GLU A 171 -7.45 18.10 -9.13
C GLU A 171 -8.45 17.23 -9.90
N VAL A 172 -9.73 17.61 -9.88
CA VAL A 172 -10.81 16.87 -10.53
C VAL A 172 -11.76 17.85 -11.19
N GLY A 173 -12.06 17.66 -12.47
CA GLY A 173 -13.05 18.50 -13.18
C GLY A 173 -12.76 20.01 -13.14
N GLY A 174 -11.48 20.39 -13.11
CA GLY A 174 -11.01 21.78 -13.03
C GLY A 174 -10.99 22.40 -11.63
N GLY A 175 -11.47 21.69 -10.60
CA GLY A 175 -11.41 22.11 -9.20
C GLY A 175 -10.39 21.29 -8.38
N VAL A 176 -10.23 21.65 -7.11
CA VAL A 176 -9.33 20.96 -6.17
C VAL A 176 -10.15 20.29 -5.06
N VAL A 177 -9.96 18.99 -4.89
CA VAL A 177 -10.46 18.20 -3.76
C VAL A 177 -9.34 18.04 -2.74
N GLU A 178 -9.60 18.39 -1.49
CA GLU A 178 -8.70 18.10 -0.36
C GLU A 178 -9.47 17.35 0.72
N GLY A 179 -8.87 16.38 1.42
CA GLY A 179 -9.63 15.62 2.41
C GLY A 179 -8.84 14.69 3.30
N ALA A 180 -9.58 14.03 4.17
CA ALA A 180 -9.12 12.94 5.01
C ALA A 180 -10.30 12.00 5.27
N GLY A 181 -10.01 10.74 5.56
CA GLY A 181 -11.06 9.77 5.82
C GLY A 181 -10.55 8.53 6.51
N LYS A 182 -11.50 7.67 6.85
CA LYS A 182 -11.20 6.34 7.35
C LYS A 182 -12.21 5.33 6.83
N ILE A 183 -11.76 4.10 6.74
CA ILE A 183 -12.62 2.94 6.51
C ILE A 183 -12.36 1.94 7.62
N MET A 184 -13.40 1.65 8.41
CA MET A 184 -13.42 0.67 9.47
C MET A 184 -13.78 -0.68 8.85
N LEU A 185 -12.83 -1.60 8.86
CA LEU A 185 -13.01 -2.96 8.36
C LEU A 185 -13.80 -3.76 9.39
N LYS A 186 -14.91 -4.36 8.95
CA LYS A 186 -15.72 -5.27 9.77
C LYS A 186 -16.05 -6.50 8.95
N ASP A 187 -16.18 -7.64 9.62
CA ASP A 187 -16.43 -8.94 8.98
C ASP A 187 -17.66 -8.96 8.08
N GLU A 188 -18.70 -8.20 8.42
CA GLU A 188 -19.94 -8.15 7.63
C GLU A 188 -19.99 -6.95 6.68
N LEU A 189 -19.78 -5.75 7.21
CA LEU A 189 -20.06 -4.48 6.52
C LEU A 189 -19.07 -3.40 6.95
N SER A 190 -18.14 -3.07 6.06
CA SER A 190 -17.16 -2.01 6.30
C SER A 190 -17.84 -0.64 6.32
N GLU A 191 -17.44 0.23 7.25
CA GLU A 191 -18.00 1.57 7.42
C GLU A 191 -16.97 2.62 6.99
N TYR A 192 -17.39 3.62 6.23
CA TYR A 192 -16.51 4.71 5.82
C TYR A 192 -17.01 6.06 6.35
N ASP A 193 -16.06 6.92 6.68
CA ASP A 193 -16.26 8.30 7.09
C ASP A 193 -15.19 9.16 6.43
N VAL A 194 -15.61 10.00 5.49
CA VAL A 194 -14.69 10.79 4.68
C VAL A 194 -15.13 12.24 4.62
N LEU A 195 -14.19 13.12 4.88
CA LEU A 195 -14.36 14.56 4.87
C LEU A 195 -13.58 15.17 3.72
N PHE A 196 -14.26 15.95 2.87
CA PHE A 196 -13.65 16.64 1.74
C PHE A 196 -13.96 18.13 1.75
N ASN A 197 -12.98 18.93 1.35
CA ASN A 197 -13.12 20.32 0.97
C ASN A 197 -13.02 20.40 -0.55
N LEU A 198 -14.03 21.00 -1.17
CA LEU A 198 -14.04 21.32 -2.59
C LEU A 198 -13.68 22.80 -2.76
N ALA A 199 -12.76 23.09 -3.67
CA ALA A 199 -12.39 24.45 -4.04
C ALA A 199 -12.51 24.65 -5.55
N GLN A 200 -13.16 25.75 -5.94
CA GLN A 200 -13.24 26.23 -7.32
C GLN A 200 -13.86 25.26 -8.33
N PHE A 201 -14.85 24.46 -7.92
CA PHE A 201 -15.57 23.60 -8.86
C PHE A 201 -16.55 24.40 -9.69
N ASP A 202 -16.49 24.30 -11.02
CA ASP A 202 -17.59 24.80 -11.85
C ASP A 202 -18.87 24.03 -11.50
N VAL A 203 -19.95 24.76 -11.22
CA VAL A 203 -21.27 24.17 -10.96
C VAL A 203 -21.73 23.28 -12.12
N GLU A 204 -21.30 23.56 -13.35
CA GLU A 204 -21.60 22.74 -14.53
C GLU A 204 -20.70 21.50 -14.67
N SER A 205 -19.72 21.33 -13.78
CA SER A 205 -18.80 20.17 -13.77
C SER A 205 -19.55 18.85 -13.67
N ASP A 206 -19.15 17.87 -14.49
CA ASP A 206 -19.70 16.52 -14.46
C ASP A 206 -19.59 15.87 -13.07
N PHE A 207 -18.56 16.22 -12.30
CA PHE A 207 -18.38 15.78 -10.92
C PHE A 207 -19.55 16.18 -10.01
N LEU A 208 -20.09 17.39 -10.20
CA LEU A 208 -21.18 17.92 -9.38
C LEU A 208 -22.58 17.48 -9.85
N LYS A 209 -22.72 16.91 -11.06
CA LYS A 209 -24.02 16.45 -11.58
C LYS A 209 -24.67 15.39 -10.69
N SER A 210 -23.86 14.57 -10.01
CA SER A 210 -24.32 13.56 -9.05
C SER A 210 -25.09 14.15 -7.86
N PHE A 211 -24.88 15.43 -7.53
CA PHE A 211 -25.55 16.11 -6.43
C PHE A 211 -26.88 16.78 -6.81
N HIS A 212 -27.37 16.59 -8.06
CA HIS A 212 -28.66 17.12 -8.54
C HIS A 212 -28.87 18.62 -8.23
N LEU A 213 -27.83 19.43 -8.46
CA LEU A 213 -27.82 20.87 -8.16
C LEU A 213 -28.54 21.71 -9.23
N ASP A 214 -29.74 21.30 -9.67
CA ASP A 214 -30.49 21.86 -10.82
C ASP A 214 -30.85 23.35 -10.68
N TYR A 215 -30.70 23.92 -9.48
CA TYR A 215 -30.96 25.32 -9.18
C TYR A 215 -29.73 26.23 -9.35
N LEU A 216 -28.52 25.66 -9.37
CA LEU A 216 -27.28 26.42 -9.60
C LEU A 216 -26.98 26.40 -11.11
N LYS A 217 -27.03 27.58 -11.74
CA LYS A 217 -26.95 27.71 -13.21
C LYS A 217 -25.59 28.10 -13.75
N LYS A 218 -24.70 28.65 -12.92
CA LYS A 218 -23.34 29.07 -13.27
C LYS A 218 -22.58 29.53 -12.01
N GLY A 219 -21.27 29.42 -12.03
CA GLY A 219 -20.39 29.95 -10.99
C GLY A 219 -19.45 28.88 -10.42
N LEU A 220 -18.61 29.30 -9.48
CA LEU A 220 -17.69 28.40 -8.78
C LEU A 220 -18.26 28.04 -7.40
N LEU A 221 -18.30 26.75 -7.12
CA LEU A 221 -18.68 26.18 -5.83
C LEU A 221 -17.43 25.87 -5.00
N SER A 222 -17.50 26.19 -3.71
CA SER A 222 -16.52 25.74 -2.73
C SER A 222 -17.26 25.41 -1.44
N GLY A 223 -16.85 24.35 -0.77
CA GLY A 223 -17.61 23.84 0.36
C GLY A 223 -16.92 22.68 1.06
N LYS A 224 -17.44 22.33 2.23
CA LYS A 224 -17.01 21.16 2.99
C LYS A 224 -18.12 20.13 2.97
N PHE A 225 -17.75 18.89 2.72
CA PHE A 225 -18.65 17.76 2.61
C PHE A 225 -18.16 16.65 3.52
N GLU A 226 -19.11 16.01 4.18
CA GLU A 226 -18.88 14.81 4.97
C GLU A 226 -19.76 13.72 4.38
N ILE A 227 -19.15 12.59 4.06
CA ILE A 227 -19.85 11.42 3.55
C ILE A 227 -19.56 10.28 4.51
N ARG A 228 -20.63 9.74 5.08
CA ARG A 228 -20.60 8.58 5.96
C ARG A 228 -21.50 7.51 5.39
N GLY A 229 -21.05 6.27 5.43
CA GLY A 229 -21.85 5.17 4.92
C GLY A 229 -21.26 3.82 5.23
N ILE A 230 -21.91 2.81 4.65
CA ILE A 230 -21.54 1.41 4.76
C ILE A 230 -21.26 0.91 3.34
N ILE A 231 -20.19 0.15 3.18
CA ILE A 231 -19.87 -0.56 1.94
C ILE A 231 -20.73 -1.84 1.95
N ALA A 232 -21.85 -1.79 1.22
CA ALA A 232 -22.74 -2.94 1.06
C ALA A 232 -22.16 -3.95 0.06
N GLN A 233 -22.55 -5.22 0.21
CA GLN A 233 -22.26 -6.34 -0.71
C GLN A 233 -23.07 -6.26 -2.00
#